data_AF-A0A931HYJ1-F1
#
_entry.id   AF-A0A931HYJ1-F1
#
_cell.length_a   1.000
_cell.length_b   1.000
_cell.length_c   1.000
_cell.angle_alpha   90.00
_cell.angle_beta   90.00
_cell.angle_gamma   90.00
#
_symmetry.space_group_name_H-M   'P 1'
#
loop_
_entity.id
_entity.type
_entity.pdbx_description
1 polymer ?
#
loop_
_entity_poly.entity_id
_entity_poly.type
_entity_poly.pdbx_seq_one_letter_code
_entity_poly.pdbx_strand_id
1 'polypeptide(L)'
;MLGEIAIAGYIIAAGFVAAGVIASFYQLVTAQPARFDFSGGGFASGLATIVICMFAGPVILMRNALRGRRIERRPLGWLLATLAIASGWSLCSGVVVMEFALAIRASLV
;
A
#
# COMPACT_ATOMS: atom_id res chain seq x y z
N MET A 1 23.13 3.55 12.02
CA MET A 1 22.97 4.14 10.67
C MET A 1 22.74 3.11 9.57
N LEU A 2 23.75 2.39 9.03
CA LEU A 2 23.51 1.51 7.86
C LEU A 2 22.49 0.38 8.14
N GLY A 3 22.59 -0.28 9.31
CA GLY A 3 21.64 -1.32 9.71
C GLY A 3 20.20 -0.82 9.86
N GLU A 4 20.01 0.38 10.42
CA GLU A 4 18.68 0.98 10.57
C GLU A 4 18.05 1.33 9.22
N ILE A 5 18.86 1.84 8.28
CA ILE A 5 18.41 2.10 6.91
C ILE A 5 18.02 0.80 6.21
N ALA A 6 18.80 -0.27 6.39
CA ALA A 6 18.47 -1.59 5.82
C ALA A 6 17.15 -2.15 6.39
N ILE A 7 16.95 -2.03 7.72
CA ILE A 7 15.70 -2.44 8.38
C ILE A 7 14.52 -1.61 7.86
N ALA A 8 14.65 -0.29 7.80
CA ALA A 8 13.61 0.58 7.28
C ALA A 8 13.27 0.25 5.81
N GLY A 9 14.29 0.00 4.97
CA GLY A 9 14.12 -0.43 3.59
C GLY A 9 13.39 -1.76 3.47
N TYR A 10 13.71 -2.73 4.34
CA TYR A 10 13.01 -4.02 4.40
C TYR A 10 11.55 -3.86 4.81
N ILE A 11 11.26 -3.03 5.82
CA ILE A 11 9.88 -2.74 6.26
C ILE A 11 9.08 -2.08 5.15
N ILE A 12 9.66 -1.08 4.45
CA ILE A 12 9.04 -0.44 3.29
C ILE A 12 8.71 -1.47 2.20
N ALA A 13 9.67 -2.34 1.89
CA ALA A 13 9.46 -3.39 0.89
C ALA A 13 8.33 -4.36 1.31
N ALA A 14 8.32 -4.80 2.57
CA ALA A 14 7.28 -5.68 3.10
C ALA A 14 5.89 -5.02 3.02
N GLY A 15 5.78 -3.75 3.42
CA GLY A 15 4.53 -2.99 3.32
C GLY A 15 4.05 -2.82 1.88
N PHE A 16 4.96 -2.54 0.94
CA PHE A 16 4.60 -2.39 -0.48
C PHE A 16 4.18 -3.72 -1.12
N VAL A 17 4.86 -4.83 -0.78
CA VAL A 17 4.49 -6.17 -1.24
C VAL A 17 3.11 -6.57 -0.69
N ALA A 18 2.87 -6.36 0.61
CA ALA A 18 1.57 -6.63 1.22
C ALA A 18 0.46 -5.80 0.57
N ALA A 19 0.72 -4.51 0.31
CA ALA A 19 -0.20 -3.63 -0.43
C ALA A 19 -0.57 -4.22 -1.81
N GLY A 20 0.41 -4.77 -2.53
CA GLY A 20 0.21 -5.40 -3.83
C GLY A 20 -0.63 -6.67 -3.76
N VAL A 21 -0.35 -7.53 -2.77
CA VAL A 21 -1.14 -8.75 -2.52
C VAL A 21 -2.59 -8.40 -2.19
N ILE A 22 -2.82 -7.47 -1.28
CA ILE A 22 -4.17 -7.05 -0.86
C ILE A 22 -4.92 -6.41 -2.03
N ALA A 23 -4.29 -5.51 -2.79
CA ALA A 23 -4.90 -4.89 -3.96
C ALA A 23 -5.26 -5.93 -5.04
N SER A 24 -4.41 -6.93 -5.26
CA SER A 24 -4.63 -8.00 -6.23
C SER A 24 -5.75 -8.93 -5.79
N PHE A 25 -5.78 -9.30 -4.50
CA PHE A 25 -6.86 -10.08 -3.92
C PHE A 25 -8.20 -9.34 -3.99
N TYR A 26 -8.22 -8.04 -3.66
CA TYR A 26 -9.41 -7.20 -3.82
C TYR A 26 -9.90 -7.22 -5.28
N GLN A 27 -9.00 -7.08 -6.24
CA GLN A 27 -9.37 -7.12 -7.65
C GLN A 27 -9.87 -8.49 -8.09
N LEU A 28 -9.32 -9.58 -7.54
CA LEU A 28 -9.78 -10.94 -7.81
C LEU A 28 -11.22 -11.15 -7.35
N VAL A 29 -11.58 -10.68 -6.15
CA VAL A 29 -12.91 -10.93 -5.57
C VAL A 29 -13.98 -9.92 -6.02
N THR A 30 -13.59 -8.70 -6.40
CA THR A 30 -14.54 -7.64 -6.81
C THR A 30 -14.61 -7.43 -8.31
N ALA A 31 -13.70 -8.03 -9.09
CA ALA A 31 -13.47 -7.71 -10.50
C ALA A 31 -13.16 -6.22 -10.78
N GLN A 32 -12.86 -5.44 -9.73
CA GLN A 32 -12.57 -4.01 -9.81
C GLN A 32 -11.20 -3.72 -9.20
N PRO A 33 -10.35 -2.90 -9.84
CA PRO A 33 -9.09 -2.52 -9.23
C PRO A 33 -9.34 -1.67 -7.98
N ALA A 34 -8.62 -1.92 -6.89
CA ALA A 34 -8.72 -1.15 -5.65
C ALA A 34 -8.49 0.36 -5.91
N ARG A 35 -9.36 1.24 -5.39
CA ARG A 35 -9.33 2.69 -5.62
C ARG A 35 -9.65 3.43 -4.33
N PHE A 36 -9.27 4.71 -4.26
CA PHE A 36 -9.76 5.64 -3.22
C PHE A 36 -11.20 6.05 -3.55
N ASP A 37 -12.15 5.13 -3.39
CA ASP A 37 -13.56 5.35 -3.70
C ASP A 37 -14.44 5.06 -2.48
N PHE A 38 -15.03 6.12 -1.94
CA PHE A 38 -15.89 6.10 -0.75
C PHE A 38 -17.38 6.29 -1.12
N SER A 39 -17.75 6.12 -2.39
CA SER A 39 -19.13 6.29 -2.86
C SER A 39 -20.10 5.17 -2.42
N GLY A 40 -19.60 4.13 -1.73
CA GLY A 40 -20.43 3.06 -1.18
C GLY A 40 -21.47 3.59 -0.19
N GLY A 41 -22.75 3.32 -0.42
CA GLY A 41 -23.87 3.91 0.33
C GLY A 41 -24.11 3.39 1.76
N GLY A 42 -23.14 2.72 2.41
CA GLY A 42 -23.35 2.09 3.71
C GLY A 42 -22.13 2.13 4.63
N PHE A 43 -22.36 2.07 5.95
CA PHE A 43 -21.29 2.11 6.95
C PHE A 43 -20.28 0.97 6.78
N ALA A 44 -20.76 -0.26 6.56
CA ALA A 44 -19.91 -1.44 6.38
C ALA A 44 -19.02 -1.33 5.13
N SER A 45 -19.53 -0.80 4.01
CA SER A 45 -18.74 -0.60 2.81
C SER A 45 -17.72 0.51 2.99
N GLY A 46 -18.09 1.61 3.66
CA GLY A 46 -17.14 2.66 4.04
C GLY A 46 -15.99 2.12 4.89
N LEU A 47 -16.28 1.33 5.93
CA LEU A 47 -15.26 0.73 6.78
C LEU A 47 -14.34 -0.22 6.00
N ALA A 48 -14.90 -1.07 5.13
CA ALA A 48 -14.12 -1.94 4.26
C ALA A 48 -13.19 -1.14 3.32
N THR A 49 -13.68 -0.05 2.73
CA THR A 49 -12.86 0.86 1.91
C THR A 49 -11.71 1.45 2.73
N ILE A 50 -11.96 1.89 3.96
CA ILE A 50 -10.90 2.44 4.83
C ILE A 50 -9.81 1.40 5.08
N VAL A 51 -10.18 0.17 5.44
CA VAL A 51 -9.22 -0.91 5.70
C VAL A 51 -8.42 -1.25 4.44
N ILE A 52 -9.09 -1.39 3.29
CA ILE A 52 -8.40 -1.63 2.02
C ILE A 52 -7.46 -0.47 1.69
N CYS A 53 -7.89 0.79 1.83
CA CYS A 53 -7.05 1.95 1.53
C CYS A 53 -5.85 2.05 2.47
N MET A 54 -6.01 1.69 3.75
CA MET A 54 -4.93 1.73 4.74
C MET A 54 -3.73 0.88 4.31
N PHE A 55 -3.98 -0.31 3.74
CA PHE A 55 -2.90 -1.22 3.33
C PHE A 55 -2.57 -1.15 1.83
N ALA A 56 -3.57 -1.07 0.95
CA ALA A 56 -3.37 -1.04 -0.51
C ALA A 56 -2.97 0.35 -1.05
N GLY A 57 -3.07 1.40 -0.22
CA GLY A 57 -2.79 2.79 -0.57
C GLY A 57 -1.52 3.03 -1.40
N PRO A 58 -0.35 2.48 -1.03
CA PRO A 58 0.89 2.66 -1.78
C PRO A 58 0.78 2.21 -3.25
N VAL A 59 0.14 1.06 -3.49
CA VAL A 59 -0.03 0.51 -4.85
C VAL A 59 -1.08 1.29 -5.64
N ILE A 60 -2.17 1.72 -4.99
CA ILE A 60 -3.18 2.59 -5.63
C ILE A 60 -2.52 3.90 -6.08
N LEU A 61 -1.71 4.51 -5.22
CA LEU A 61 -1.01 5.76 -5.47
C LEU A 61 0.00 5.61 -6.62
N MET A 62 0.85 4.57 -6.58
CA MET A 62 1.83 4.32 -7.63
C MET A 62 1.18 4.00 -8.98
N ARG A 63 0.10 3.21 -9.00
CA ARG A 63 -0.64 2.94 -10.24
C ARG A 63 -1.22 4.21 -10.85
N ASN A 64 -1.79 5.09 -10.03
CA ASN A 64 -2.33 6.36 -10.49
C ASN A 64 -1.23 7.31 -10.99
N ALA A 65 -0.07 7.37 -10.30
CA ALA A 65 1.05 8.18 -10.74
C ALA A 65 1.64 7.69 -12.07
N LEU A 66 1.86 6.38 -12.23
CA LEU A 66 2.31 5.79 -13.50
C LEU A 66 1.30 6.01 -14.63
N ARG A 67 0.00 5.91 -14.34
CA ARG A 67 -1.04 6.24 -15.33
C ARG A 67 -0.99 7.72 -15.72
N GLY A 68 -0.84 8.62 -14.75
CA GLY A 68 -0.69 10.06 -14.98
C GLY A 68 0.57 10.40 -15.77
N ARG A 69 1.69 9.69 -15.56
CA ARG A 69 2.88 9.77 -16.43
C ARG A 69 2.52 9.45 -17.88
N ARG A 70 1.87 8.31 -18.08
CA ARG A 70 1.67 7.71 -19.39
C ARG A 70 0.62 8.46 -20.23
N ILE A 71 -0.46 8.89 -19.59
CA ILE A 71 -1.61 9.53 -20.28
C ILE A 71 -1.43 11.04 -20.35
N GLU A 72 -1.01 11.67 -19.25
CA GLU A 72 -0.97 13.13 -19.13
C GLU A 72 0.45 13.70 -19.28
N ARG A 73 1.46 12.84 -19.51
CA ARG A 73 2.88 13.25 -19.67
C ARG A 73 3.38 14.16 -18.55
N ARG A 74 2.94 13.93 -17.32
CA ARG A 74 3.39 14.71 -16.15
C ARG A 74 4.95 14.70 -16.08
N PRO A 75 5.64 15.62 -15.35
CA PRO A 75 7.12 15.73 -15.26
C PRO A 75 7.80 14.87 -14.17
N LEU A 76 8.97 14.24 -14.40
CA LEU A 76 9.50 13.10 -13.60
C LEU A 76 9.44 13.29 -12.07
N GLY A 77 9.66 14.52 -11.60
CA GLY A 77 9.51 14.92 -10.20
C GLY A 77 8.18 14.51 -9.54
N TRP A 78 7.06 14.47 -10.27
CA TRP A 78 5.78 13.99 -9.70
C TRP A 78 5.82 12.52 -9.32
N LEU A 79 6.51 11.68 -10.11
CA LEU A 79 6.64 10.25 -9.83
C LEU A 79 7.55 10.04 -8.63
N LEU A 80 8.64 10.81 -8.53
CA LEU A 80 9.55 10.79 -7.38
C LEU A 80 8.84 11.26 -6.09
N ALA A 81 8.06 12.34 -6.17
CA ALA A 81 7.26 12.81 -5.03
C ALA A 81 6.23 11.76 -4.61
N THR A 82 5.56 11.14 -5.58
CA THR A 82 4.61 10.05 -5.31
C THR A 82 5.31 8.84 -4.68
N LEU A 83 6.49 8.48 -5.17
CA LEU A 83 7.29 7.38 -4.63
C LEU A 83 7.69 7.67 -3.17
N ALA A 84 8.11 8.90 -2.84
CA ALA A 84 8.43 9.26 -1.47
C ALA A 84 7.22 9.11 -0.53
N ILE A 85 6.03 9.56 -0.96
CA ILE A 85 4.79 9.40 -0.19
C ILE A 85 4.42 7.92 -0.06
N ALA A 86 4.49 7.17 -1.17
CA ALA A 86 4.20 5.74 -1.18
C ALA A 86 5.16 4.95 -0.27
N SER A 87 6.44 5.33 -0.22
CA SER A 87 7.44 4.74 0.68
C SER A 87 7.14 5.05 2.14
N GLY A 88 6.81 6.29 2.48
CA GLY A 88 6.40 6.65 3.85
C GLY A 88 5.15 5.90 4.31
N TRP A 89 4.14 5.79 3.44
CA TRP A 89 2.96 4.98 3.70
C TRP A 89 3.32 3.49 3.84
N SER A 90 4.15 2.96 2.95
CA SER A 90 4.60 1.55 2.98
C SER A 90 5.43 1.24 4.22
N LEU A 91 6.16 2.21 4.79
CA LEU A 91 6.83 2.04 6.06
C LEU A 91 5.80 1.80 7.18
N CYS A 92 4.75 2.64 7.26
CA CYS A 92 3.70 2.49 8.26
C CYS A 92 2.95 1.16 8.13
N SER A 93 2.49 0.80 6.92
CA SER A 93 1.81 -0.48 6.71
C SER A 93 2.76 -1.67 6.88
N GLY A 94 4.03 -1.51 6.52
CA GLY A 94 5.09 -2.50 6.70
C GLY A 94 5.36 -2.82 8.16
N VAL A 95 5.36 -1.84 9.06
CA VAL A 95 5.50 -2.09 10.51
C VAL A 95 4.39 -3.01 10.98
N VAL A 96 3.14 -2.73 10.61
CA VAL A 96 1.99 -3.58 10.99
C VAL A 96 2.15 -5.01 10.45
N VAL A 97 2.59 -5.16 9.20
CA VAL A 97 2.83 -6.47 8.58
C VAL A 97 3.93 -7.24 9.31
N MET A 98 5.03 -6.56 9.64
CA MET A 98 6.17 -7.18 10.33
C MET A 98 5.83 -7.59 11.76
N GLU A 99 5.17 -6.72 12.53
CA GLU A 99 4.71 -7.02 13.87
C GLU A 99 3.72 -8.20 13.86
N PHE A 100 2.81 -8.23 12.89
CA PHE A 100 1.90 -9.35 12.70
C PHE A 100 2.64 -10.67 12.42
N ALA A 101 3.62 -10.65 11.52
CA ALA A 101 4.43 -11.82 11.20
C ALA A 101 5.24 -12.31 12.41
N LEU A 102 5.82 -11.40 13.19
CA LEU A 102 6.57 -11.71 14.40
C LEU A 102 5.66 -12.26 15.51
N ALA A 103 4.47 -11.69 15.68
CA ALA A 103 3.47 -12.18 16.64
C ALA A 103 3.01 -13.61 16.29
N ILE A 104 2.76 -13.89 15.01
CA ILE A 104 2.46 -15.25 14.55
C ILE A 104 3.62 -16.19 14.88
N ARG A 105 4.85 -15.81 14.55
CA ARG A 105 6.04 -16.63 14.86
C ARG A 105 6.12 -16.93 16.36
N ALA A 106 5.88 -15.95 17.21
CA ALA A 106 5.94 -16.11 18.67
C ALA A 106 4.84 -17.05 19.20
N SER A 107 3.67 -17.09 18.57
CA SER A 107 2.61 -18.04 18.96
C SER A 107 2.84 -19.49 18.53
N LEU A 108 3.80 -19.72 17.62
CA LEU A 108 4.10 -21.04 17.06
C LEU A 108 5.29 -21.75 17.74
N VAL A 109 6.00 -21.06 18.64
CA VAL A 109 7.16 -21.56 19.40
C VAL A 109 6.74 -21.70 20.86
#